data_AF-A0A4Q4UWI9-F1
#
_entry.id   AF-A0A4Q4UWI9-F1
#
_cell.length_a   1.000
_cell.length_b   1.000
_cell.length_c   1.000
_cell.angle_alpha   90.00
_cell.angle_beta   90.00
_cell.angle_gamma   90.00
#
_symmetry.space_group_name_H-M   'P 1'
#
loop_
_entity.id
_entity.type
_entity.pdbx_description
1 polymer ?
#
loop_
_entity_poly.entity_id
_entity_poly.type
_entity_poly.pdbx_seq_one_letter_code
_entity_poly.pdbx_strand_id
1 'polypeptide(L)'
;MGNMHASGFADITIASVQSITSGDRIRKFDPNLFKLVLVDEAHHIVAPGYLRILEHFGLEQKREHSPILVGVSATFSRFDGLRLGSAIDEIVYHKDYVDMIGDKWLSEVIFTTVESTADLSRVRAGANGDYQPGELSRVVNTETVNEITVRSWLAKASGRKSTLIFCVDLAHVAGLTQTFHQHGVDARFVTGDTPKLERSERLDAFKRGEFPVLVNCGVFTEGTDIPNIDCVVLARPTRSRNLLVQMIGRGMRLHPGKINCHVIDMVSSLATGIVTTPTLFGLDPSEIVKEASVGEMQGLKDRKEAEQEREEQVATHATSSSKSDLSGNITFTEYDSVFDLIADTSGEEHIRSISQNAWVQTGPGKYVLSGPGGAYLRLEQADVSEEGEPKFVAWELRTLPQSVKSKSPYATPRRLFKAATFADAVHGADTYASEKYPQILISRNQAWRRGPPTDGQLKMLNQYRGEDDQLQATDITKGKAADMITKLRHGARGRFSSLDADRRRKEKQMRASEQQQAMRLREKVTVGPLTA
;
A
#
# COMPACT_ATOMS: atom_id res chain seq x y z
N MET A 1 14.94 14.47 -25.61
CA MET A 1 14.03 13.70 -26.50
C MET A 1 14.87 12.75 -27.34
N GLY A 2 14.38 11.56 -27.68
CA GLY A 2 15.12 10.62 -28.52
C GLY A 2 15.31 11.14 -29.95
N ASN A 3 16.36 10.68 -30.65
CA ASN A 3 16.66 11.05 -32.04
C ASN A 3 15.80 10.29 -33.07
N MET A 4 14.92 9.40 -32.61
CA MET A 4 14.08 8.57 -33.48
C MET A 4 12.71 9.24 -33.66
N HIS A 5 12.30 9.41 -34.91
CA HIS A 5 11.01 9.99 -35.28
C HIS A 5 10.18 8.96 -36.04
N ALA A 6 8.95 8.74 -35.59
CA ALA A 6 8.02 7.82 -36.26
C ALA A 6 7.64 8.37 -37.64
N SER A 7 7.52 7.47 -38.63
CA SER A 7 7.24 7.81 -40.03
C SER A 7 5.79 8.22 -40.30
N GLY A 8 4.86 7.94 -39.39
CA GLY A 8 3.41 8.18 -39.55
C GLY A 8 2.66 7.07 -40.28
N PHE A 9 3.38 6.16 -40.94
CA PHE A 9 2.83 5.08 -41.77
C PHE A 9 3.28 3.69 -41.31
N ALA A 10 3.91 3.58 -40.14
CA ALA A 10 4.34 2.29 -39.61
C ALA A 10 3.13 1.50 -39.08
N ASP A 11 3.15 0.18 -39.27
CA ASP A 11 2.11 -0.73 -38.75
C ASP A 11 1.94 -0.62 -37.23
N ILE A 12 3.05 -0.37 -36.52
CA ILE A 12 3.08 -0.13 -35.08
C ILE A 12 3.86 1.15 -34.81
N THR A 13 3.24 2.08 -34.10
CA THR A 13 3.88 3.33 -33.65
C THR A 13 3.94 3.35 -32.13
N ILE A 14 5.13 3.56 -31.57
CA ILE A 14 5.34 3.75 -30.13
C ILE A 14 5.76 5.19 -29.89
N ALA A 15 5.04 5.90 -29.03
CA ALA A 15 5.34 7.28 -28.68
C ALA A 15 4.99 7.58 -27.22
N SER A 16 5.85 8.34 -26.55
CA SER A 16 5.52 8.96 -25.25
C SER A 16 4.56 10.13 -25.46
N VAL A 17 3.69 10.40 -24.48
CA VAL A 17 2.76 11.55 -24.48
C VAL A 17 3.47 12.86 -24.82
N GLN A 18 4.60 13.17 -24.16
CA GLN A 18 5.31 14.43 -24.39
C GLN A 18 5.85 14.57 -25.83
N SER A 19 6.14 13.45 -26.50
CA SER A 19 6.70 13.46 -27.86
C SER A 19 5.59 13.64 -28.91
N ILE A 20 4.47 12.94 -28.76
CA ILE A 20 3.36 12.99 -29.71
C ILE A 20 2.60 14.32 -29.62
N THR A 21 2.45 14.90 -28.42
CA THR A 21 1.79 16.21 -28.23
C THR A 21 2.71 17.41 -28.46
N SER A 22 3.96 17.19 -28.88
CA SER A 22 4.92 18.26 -29.12
C SER A 22 4.64 18.95 -30.46
N GLY A 23 4.26 20.24 -30.39
CA GLY A 23 3.89 21.02 -31.57
C GLY A 23 2.75 20.35 -32.35
N ASP A 24 2.89 20.29 -33.68
CA ASP A 24 1.90 19.69 -34.57
C ASP A 24 2.18 18.21 -34.91
N ARG A 25 3.09 17.53 -34.19
CA ARG A 25 3.50 16.15 -34.52
C ARG A 25 2.34 15.16 -34.55
N ILE A 26 1.34 15.35 -33.69
CA ILE A 26 0.17 14.49 -33.63
C ILE A 26 -0.61 14.46 -34.95
N ARG A 27 -0.62 15.57 -35.71
CA ARG A 27 -1.33 15.68 -37.01
C ARG A 27 -0.79 14.75 -38.08
N LYS A 28 0.44 14.23 -37.90
CA LYS A 28 1.06 13.27 -38.80
C LYS A 28 0.35 11.91 -38.79
N PHE A 29 -0.35 11.59 -37.71
CA PHE A 29 -0.98 10.29 -37.50
C PHE A 29 -2.46 10.41 -37.86
N ASP A 30 -2.85 9.92 -39.04
CA ASP A 30 -4.25 9.88 -39.46
C ASP A 30 -5.01 8.85 -38.59
N PRO A 31 -6.04 9.27 -37.82
CA PRO A 31 -6.82 8.36 -36.98
C PRO A 31 -7.43 7.17 -37.73
N ASN A 32 -7.77 7.33 -39.01
CA ASN A 32 -8.41 6.28 -39.81
C ASN A 32 -7.46 5.11 -40.14
N LEU A 33 -6.15 5.31 -39.98
CA LEU A 33 -5.15 4.27 -40.20
C LEU A 33 -4.96 3.37 -38.98
N PHE A 34 -5.51 3.74 -37.81
CA PHE A 34 -5.34 3.00 -36.57
C PHE A 34 -6.62 2.23 -36.24
N LYS A 35 -6.44 0.95 -35.90
CA LYS A 35 -7.50 0.09 -35.38
C LYS A 35 -7.51 0.03 -33.85
N LEU A 36 -6.38 0.35 -33.22
CA LEU A 36 -6.14 0.23 -31.79
C LEU A 36 -5.26 1.38 -31.33
N VAL A 37 -5.66 2.02 -30.23
CA VAL A 37 -4.83 2.91 -29.42
C VAL A 37 -4.61 2.23 -28.07
N LEU A 38 -3.36 1.86 -27.79
CA LEU A 38 -2.97 1.23 -26.54
C LEU A 38 -2.31 2.27 -25.62
N VAL A 39 -2.85 2.42 -24.42
CA VAL A 39 -2.35 3.35 -23.41
C VAL A 39 -1.73 2.55 -22.27
N ASP A 40 -0.42 2.65 -22.12
CA ASP A 40 0.29 2.16 -20.93
C ASP A 40 0.14 3.15 -19.76
N GLU A 41 0.15 2.65 -18.54
CA GLU A 41 -0.13 3.41 -17.31
C GLU A 41 -1.43 4.23 -17.40
N ALA A 42 -2.51 3.56 -17.85
CA ALA A 42 -3.81 4.17 -18.14
C ALA A 42 -4.48 4.90 -16.96
N HIS A 43 -3.97 4.78 -15.73
CA HIS A 43 -4.42 5.62 -14.62
C HIS A 43 -4.15 7.13 -14.84
N HIS A 44 -3.27 7.49 -15.78
CA HIS A 44 -3.00 8.88 -16.19
C HIS A 44 -3.91 9.40 -17.33
N ILE A 45 -4.79 8.56 -17.89
CA ILE A 45 -5.48 8.83 -19.17
C ILE A 45 -6.35 10.11 -19.19
N VAL A 46 -6.74 10.63 -18.02
CA VAL A 46 -7.51 11.88 -17.91
C VAL A 46 -6.63 13.14 -17.78
N ALA A 47 -5.31 13.02 -17.86
CA ALA A 47 -4.43 14.19 -17.87
C ALA A 47 -4.56 14.96 -19.21
N PRO A 48 -4.36 16.30 -19.23
CA PRO A 48 -4.59 17.11 -20.43
C PRO A 48 -3.84 16.65 -21.69
N GLY A 49 -2.64 16.10 -21.52
CA GLY A 49 -1.86 15.54 -22.63
C GLY A 49 -2.50 14.29 -23.25
N TYR A 50 -3.05 13.40 -22.41
CA TYR A 50 -3.77 12.22 -22.89
C TYR A 50 -5.11 12.60 -23.51
N LEU A 51 -5.88 13.50 -22.89
CA LEU A 51 -7.16 13.97 -23.45
C LEU A 51 -7.00 14.54 -24.87
N ARG A 52 -5.95 15.33 -25.11
CA ARG A 52 -5.63 15.84 -26.47
C ARG A 52 -5.34 14.71 -27.47
N ILE A 53 -4.70 13.64 -27.02
CA ILE A 53 -4.44 12.46 -27.86
C ILE A 53 -5.76 11.76 -28.18
N LEU A 54 -6.61 11.54 -27.17
CA LEU A 54 -7.92 10.91 -27.34
C LEU A 54 -8.81 11.72 -28.28
N GLU A 55 -8.85 13.04 -28.13
CA GLU A 55 -9.56 13.97 -29.02
C GLU A 55 -9.12 13.81 -30.47
N HIS A 56 -7.80 13.81 -30.72
CA HIS A 56 -7.25 13.64 -32.06
C HIS A 56 -7.67 12.31 -32.71
N PHE A 57 -7.68 11.22 -31.94
CA PHE A 57 -8.11 9.90 -32.42
C PHE A 57 -9.64 9.68 -32.38
N GLY A 58 -10.42 10.70 -32.00
CA GLY A 58 -11.88 10.63 -31.93
C GLY A 58 -12.40 9.70 -30.83
N LEU A 59 -11.63 9.52 -29.76
CA LEU A 59 -11.87 8.59 -28.65
C LEU A 59 -12.53 9.21 -27.41
N GLU A 60 -12.97 10.46 -27.49
CA GLU A 60 -13.71 11.11 -26.40
C GLU A 60 -15.08 10.46 -26.16
N GLN A 61 -15.63 9.81 -27.19
CA GLN A 61 -16.88 9.07 -27.16
C GLN A 61 -16.77 7.86 -28.08
N LYS A 62 -17.47 6.78 -27.74
CA LYS A 62 -17.53 5.57 -28.56
C LYS A 62 -18.21 5.87 -29.90
N ARG A 63 -17.48 5.71 -31.01
CA ARG A 63 -17.99 5.88 -32.38
C ARG A 63 -17.82 4.58 -33.15
N GLU A 64 -18.68 4.34 -34.12
CA GLU A 64 -18.65 3.10 -34.93
C GLU A 64 -17.34 2.95 -35.72
N HIS A 65 -16.73 4.07 -36.12
CA HIS A 65 -15.53 4.11 -36.97
C HIS A 65 -14.26 4.58 -36.22
N SER A 66 -14.29 4.67 -34.88
CA SER A 66 -13.10 5.02 -34.10
C SER A 66 -12.22 3.79 -33.80
N PRO A 67 -10.91 3.96 -33.59
CA PRO A 67 -10.07 2.88 -33.09
C PRO A 67 -10.57 2.34 -31.75
N ILE A 68 -10.22 1.10 -31.44
CA ILE A 68 -10.44 0.52 -30.11
C ILE A 68 -9.44 1.16 -29.15
N LEU A 69 -9.89 1.61 -27.98
CA LEU A 69 -9.02 2.11 -26.91
C LEU A 69 -8.79 1.00 -25.88
N VAL A 70 -7.53 0.64 -25.62
CA VAL A 70 -7.16 -0.32 -24.58
C VAL A 70 -6.19 0.35 -23.61
N GLY A 71 -6.58 0.44 -22.35
CA GLY A 71 -5.71 0.87 -21.27
C GLY A 71 -5.14 -0.32 -20.50
N VAL A 72 -3.84 -0.31 -20.26
CA VAL A 72 -3.19 -1.25 -19.33
C VAL A 72 -2.63 -0.47 -18.15
N SER A 73 -2.85 -0.97 -16.93
CA SER A 73 -2.23 -0.40 -15.74
C SER A 73 -2.21 -1.40 -14.59
N ALA A 74 -1.22 -1.25 -13.71
CA ALA A 74 -1.17 -1.98 -12.45
C ALA A 74 -2.17 -1.43 -11.40
N THR A 75 -2.70 -0.22 -11.60
CA THR A 75 -3.55 0.46 -10.61
C THR A 75 -4.77 1.09 -11.29
N PHE A 76 -5.97 0.62 -10.95
CA PHE A 76 -7.23 1.10 -11.55
C PHE A 76 -8.01 2.09 -10.67
N SER A 77 -7.50 2.47 -9.51
CA SER A 77 -8.11 3.44 -8.59
C SER A 77 -7.35 4.77 -8.63
N ARG A 78 -7.97 5.95 -8.68
CA ARG A 78 -7.26 7.24 -8.45
C ARG A 78 -7.57 7.80 -7.06
N PHE A 79 -6.59 8.46 -6.44
CA PHE A 79 -6.76 9.11 -5.14
C PHE A 79 -7.54 10.43 -5.22
N ASP A 80 -7.45 11.14 -6.35
CA ASP A 80 -8.15 12.42 -6.58
C ASP A 80 -9.65 12.26 -6.87
N GLY A 81 -10.14 11.02 -6.85
CA GLY A 81 -11.52 10.71 -7.13
C GLY A 81 -11.91 10.97 -8.58
N LEU A 82 -11.03 11.29 -9.52
CA LEU A 82 -11.42 11.53 -10.92
C LEU A 82 -11.75 10.22 -11.65
N ARG A 83 -12.79 10.23 -12.48
CA ARG A 83 -13.26 9.06 -13.26
C ARG A 83 -12.17 8.54 -14.20
N LEU A 84 -11.77 7.27 -14.11
CA LEU A 84 -11.22 6.55 -15.27
C LEU A 84 -12.33 6.27 -16.30
N GLY A 85 -13.57 6.13 -15.83
CA GLY A 85 -14.77 5.87 -16.62
C GLY A 85 -15.16 6.97 -17.62
N SER A 86 -14.48 8.12 -17.62
CA SER A 86 -14.69 9.15 -18.65
C SER A 86 -13.97 8.81 -19.97
N ALA A 87 -12.93 7.97 -19.93
CA ALA A 87 -12.16 7.56 -21.11
C ALA A 87 -12.21 6.05 -21.36
N ILE A 88 -12.43 5.22 -20.33
CA ILE A 88 -12.47 3.76 -20.44
C ILE A 88 -13.82 3.23 -19.99
N ASP A 89 -14.52 2.53 -20.89
CA ASP A 89 -15.88 2.04 -20.67
C ASP A 89 -15.95 0.91 -19.62
N GLU A 90 -14.98 -0.01 -19.65
CA GLU A 90 -15.03 -1.26 -18.87
C GLU A 90 -13.66 -1.79 -18.49
N ILE A 91 -13.60 -2.55 -17.38
CA ILE A 91 -12.44 -3.35 -16.99
C ILE A 91 -12.70 -4.79 -17.43
N VAL A 92 -12.12 -5.18 -18.57
CA VAL A 92 -12.34 -6.51 -19.17
C VAL A 92 -11.55 -7.63 -18.50
N TYR A 93 -10.46 -7.29 -17.80
CA TYR A 93 -9.60 -8.24 -17.12
C TYR A 93 -8.89 -7.57 -15.95
N HIS A 94 -8.82 -8.27 -14.81
CA HIS A 94 -8.06 -7.86 -13.65
C HIS A 94 -7.45 -9.09 -12.99
N LYS A 95 -6.18 -8.97 -12.57
CA LYS A 95 -5.47 -9.99 -11.81
C LYS A 95 -4.73 -9.30 -10.68
N ASP A 96 -5.01 -9.69 -9.44
CA ASP A 96 -4.37 -9.10 -8.27
C ASP A 96 -2.93 -9.63 -8.15
N TYR A 97 -2.03 -8.84 -7.58
CA TYR A 97 -0.65 -9.26 -7.35
C TYR A 97 -0.58 -10.45 -6.38
N VAL A 98 -1.59 -10.62 -5.51
CA VAL A 98 -1.76 -11.81 -4.67
C VAL A 98 -1.88 -13.08 -5.52
N ASP A 99 -2.75 -13.04 -6.54
CA ASP A 99 -2.92 -14.13 -7.50
C ASP A 99 -1.63 -14.32 -8.33
N MET A 100 -0.98 -13.22 -8.73
CA MET A 100 0.27 -13.29 -9.49
C MET A 100 1.44 -13.88 -8.68
N ILE A 101 1.51 -13.63 -7.36
CA ILE A 101 2.47 -14.30 -6.47
C ILE A 101 2.12 -15.78 -6.33
N GLY A 102 0.83 -16.11 -6.09
CA GLY A 102 0.36 -17.48 -5.95
C GLY A 102 0.70 -18.35 -7.17
N ASP A 103 0.49 -17.78 -8.36
CA ASP A 103 0.79 -18.40 -9.65
C ASP A 103 2.27 -18.30 -10.08
N LYS A 104 3.15 -17.76 -9.23
CA LYS A 104 4.59 -17.60 -9.48
C LYS A 104 4.96 -16.71 -10.69
N TRP A 105 4.08 -15.78 -11.08
CA TRP A 105 4.41 -14.70 -12.02
C TRP A 105 5.19 -13.56 -11.35
N LEU A 106 5.11 -13.44 -10.02
CA LEU A 106 5.86 -12.49 -9.19
C LEU A 106 6.66 -13.23 -8.11
N SER A 107 7.73 -12.58 -7.65
CA SER A 107 8.50 -13.00 -6.50
C SER A 107 7.65 -12.93 -5.22
N GLU A 108 7.90 -13.85 -4.30
CA GLU A 108 7.35 -13.76 -2.93
C GLU A 108 7.82 -12.48 -2.25
N VAL A 109 7.00 -11.97 -1.32
CA VAL A 109 7.22 -10.71 -0.61
C VAL A 109 7.09 -10.90 0.90
N ILE A 110 8.05 -10.36 1.64
CA ILE A 110 8.06 -10.29 3.11
C ILE A 110 7.90 -8.83 3.51
N PHE A 111 7.08 -8.54 4.52
CA PHE A 111 6.90 -7.17 5.01
C PHE A 111 7.44 -6.99 6.42
N THR A 112 8.05 -5.84 6.66
CA THR A 112 8.35 -5.36 8.00
C THR A 112 7.85 -3.94 8.12
N THR A 113 6.97 -3.68 9.07
CA THR A 113 6.60 -2.31 9.45
C THR A 113 7.41 -1.91 10.66
N VAL A 114 7.96 -0.69 10.62
CA VAL A 114 8.64 -0.06 11.74
C VAL A 114 7.69 0.99 12.32
N GLU A 115 7.47 0.94 13.64
CA GLU A 115 6.70 2.00 14.30
C GLU A 115 7.46 3.31 14.20
N SER A 116 6.88 4.26 13.47
CA SER A 116 7.50 5.56 13.24
C SER A 116 7.26 6.49 14.41
N THR A 117 8.31 7.19 14.85
CA THR A 117 8.19 8.31 15.78
C THR A 117 7.79 9.62 15.08
N ALA A 118 7.66 9.62 13.76
CA ALA A 118 7.32 10.80 12.96
C ALA A 118 5.84 11.17 13.08
N ASP A 119 5.55 12.36 13.62
CA ASP A 119 4.17 12.87 13.71
C ASP A 119 3.72 13.49 12.39
N LEU A 120 2.94 12.73 11.62
CA LEU A 120 2.38 13.14 10.33
C LEU A 120 1.03 13.90 10.45
N SER A 121 0.51 14.13 11.67
CA SER A 121 -0.81 14.72 11.87
C SER A 121 -0.94 16.16 11.35
N ARG A 122 0.18 16.88 11.29
CA ARG A 122 0.25 18.30 10.90
C ARG A 122 0.64 18.51 9.43
N VAL A 123 0.99 17.46 8.70
CA VAL A 123 1.45 17.57 7.31
C VAL A 123 0.24 17.75 6.39
N ARG A 124 0.22 18.86 5.65
CA ARG A 124 -0.88 19.19 4.73
C ARG A 124 -0.95 18.23 3.56
N ALA A 125 -2.16 18.07 3.01
CA ALA A 125 -2.36 17.45 1.72
C ALA A 125 -1.93 18.43 0.61
N GLY A 126 -1.17 17.93 -0.36
CA GLY A 126 -0.84 18.63 -1.60
C GLY A 126 -1.97 18.52 -2.64
N ALA A 127 -1.73 19.12 -3.82
CA ALA A 127 -2.72 19.24 -4.89
C ALA A 127 -3.28 17.90 -5.41
N ASN A 128 -2.49 16.82 -5.30
CA ASN A 128 -2.89 15.49 -5.76
C ASN A 128 -3.49 14.64 -4.62
N GLY A 129 -3.74 15.24 -3.46
CA GLY A 129 -4.27 14.57 -2.27
C GLY A 129 -3.25 13.75 -1.45
N ASP A 130 -2.05 13.48 -1.99
CA ASP A 130 -0.91 12.99 -1.22
C ASP A 130 -0.28 14.11 -0.36
N TYR A 131 0.63 13.80 0.56
CA TYR A 131 1.31 14.81 1.38
C TYR A 131 2.08 15.86 0.56
N GLN A 132 2.12 17.10 1.04
CA GLN A 132 2.99 18.13 0.46
C GLN A 132 4.48 17.77 0.70
N PRO A 133 5.31 17.60 -0.35
CA PRO A 133 6.67 17.05 -0.21
C PRO A 133 7.57 17.83 0.76
N GLY A 134 7.58 19.16 0.68
CA GLY A 134 8.45 19.99 1.53
C GLY A 134 8.09 19.92 3.02
N GLU A 135 6.80 19.90 3.37
CA GLU A 135 6.36 19.71 4.76
C GLU A 135 6.66 18.28 5.24
N LEU A 136 6.43 17.28 4.38
CA LEU A 136 6.68 15.89 4.69
C LEU A 136 8.17 15.64 4.97
N SER A 137 9.06 16.21 4.14
CA SER A 137 10.51 16.08 4.26
C SER A 137 11.01 16.59 5.60
N ARG A 138 10.48 17.70 6.11
CA ARG A 138 10.88 18.24 7.43
C ARG A 138 10.59 17.28 8.58
N VAL A 139 9.57 16.43 8.44
CA VAL A 139 9.19 15.48 9.48
C VAL A 139 10.01 14.20 9.37
N VAL A 140 10.29 13.72 8.15
CA VAL A 140 10.96 12.43 7.95
C VAL A 140 12.47 12.53 7.76
N ASN A 141 13.00 13.64 7.25
CA ASN A 141 14.43 13.87 7.06
C ASN A 141 15.03 14.50 8.33
N THR A 142 14.92 13.79 9.44
CA THR A 142 15.58 14.15 10.69
C THR A 142 16.69 13.13 10.98
N GLU A 143 17.72 13.54 11.71
CA GLU A 143 18.83 12.65 12.08
C GLU A 143 18.31 11.37 12.75
N THR A 144 17.36 11.51 13.69
CA THR A 144 16.73 10.38 14.38
C THR A 144 16.00 9.43 13.44
N VAL A 145 15.18 9.94 12.50
CA VAL A 145 14.40 9.08 11.59
C VAL A 145 15.31 8.42 10.55
N ASN A 146 16.30 9.13 10.03
CA ASN A 146 17.29 8.57 9.10
C ASN A 146 18.12 7.47 9.80
N GLU A 147 18.55 7.70 11.04
CA GLU A 147 19.27 6.72 11.86
C GLU A 147 18.42 5.47 12.12
N ILE A 148 17.16 5.64 12.52
CA ILE A 148 16.21 4.53 12.69
C ILE A 148 16.04 3.76 11.37
N THR A 149 15.97 4.46 10.23
CA THR A 149 15.84 3.84 8.91
C THR A 149 17.04 2.96 8.57
N VAL A 150 18.26 3.47 8.71
CA VAL A 150 19.48 2.71 8.41
C VAL A 150 19.66 1.55 9.39
N ARG A 151 19.42 1.75 10.69
CA ARG A 151 19.49 0.67 11.69
C ARG A 151 18.44 -0.42 11.46
N SER A 152 17.23 -0.05 11.06
CA SER A 152 16.17 -1.00 10.71
C SER A 152 16.56 -1.82 9.48
N TRP A 153 17.12 -1.18 8.45
CA TRP A 153 17.65 -1.87 7.28
C TRP A 153 18.82 -2.79 7.64
N LEU A 154 19.78 -2.35 8.46
CA LEU A 154 20.88 -3.19 8.92
C LEU A 154 20.40 -4.43 9.68
N ALA A 155 19.39 -4.27 10.54
CA ALA A 155 18.85 -5.35 11.34
C ALA A 155 18.07 -6.39 10.51
N LYS A 156 17.38 -5.97 9.44
CA LYS A 156 16.42 -6.82 8.72
C LYS A 156 16.84 -7.19 7.30
N ALA A 157 17.70 -6.39 6.68
CA ALA A 157 18.02 -6.46 5.25
C ALA A 157 19.51 -6.30 4.92
N SER A 158 20.43 -6.31 5.90
CA SER A 158 21.89 -6.20 5.64
C SER A 158 22.44 -7.30 4.71
N GLY A 159 21.81 -8.47 4.66
CA GLY A 159 22.17 -9.55 3.74
C GLY A 159 21.64 -9.41 2.30
N ARG A 160 20.87 -8.34 2.02
CA ARG A 160 20.25 -8.09 0.70
C ARG A 160 21.26 -7.43 -0.24
N LYS A 161 21.23 -7.81 -1.51
CA LYS A 161 22.22 -7.38 -2.51
C LYS A 161 21.81 -6.14 -3.28
N SER A 162 20.51 -5.82 -3.31
CA SER A 162 19.97 -4.76 -4.16
C SER A 162 18.74 -4.14 -3.50
N THR A 163 19.00 -3.16 -2.63
CA THR A 163 18.00 -2.38 -1.92
C THR A 163 17.67 -1.11 -2.69
N LEU A 164 16.39 -0.92 -3.00
CA LEU A 164 15.87 0.33 -3.55
C LEU A 164 15.14 1.13 -2.46
N ILE A 165 15.52 2.39 -2.26
CA ILE A 165 14.94 3.26 -1.23
C ILE A 165 14.20 4.42 -1.88
N PHE A 166 12.95 4.64 -1.45
CA PHE A 166 12.12 5.76 -1.91
C PHE A 166 12.06 6.87 -0.87
N CYS A 167 12.65 8.01 -1.19
CA CYS A 167 12.68 9.23 -0.37
C CYS A 167 11.60 10.24 -0.83
N VAL A 168 11.45 11.30 -0.02
CA VAL A 168 10.44 12.36 -0.21
C VAL A 168 10.87 13.40 -1.22
N ASP A 169 12.09 13.91 -1.07
CA ASP A 169 12.69 14.98 -1.87
C ASP A 169 14.22 14.81 -1.94
N LEU A 170 14.90 15.76 -2.59
CA LEU A 170 16.36 15.76 -2.75
C LEU A 170 17.11 15.90 -1.43
N ALA A 171 16.58 16.69 -0.49
CA ALA A 171 17.18 16.87 0.83
C ALA A 171 17.17 15.56 1.63
N HIS A 172 16.07 14.81 1.57
CA HIS A 172 15.95 13.49 2.20
C HIS A 172 16.86 12.46 1.53
N VAL A 173 16.99 12.48 0.20
CA VAL A 173 17.95 11.62 -0.52
C VAL A 173 19.38 11.87 -0.01
N ALA A 174 19.80 13.14 0.09
CA ALA A 174 21.13 13.49 0.57
C ALA A 174 21.35 13.06 2.03
N GLY A 175 20.38 13.39 2.91
CA GLY A 175 20.45 13.04 4.33
C GLY A 175 20.56 11.54 4.57
N LEU A 176 19.68 10.75 3.94
CA LEU A 176 19.67 9.30 4.14
C LEU A 176 20.89 8.62 3.52
N THR A 177 21.34 9.07 2.35
CA THR A 177 22.59 8.56 1.73
C THR A 177 23.79 8.80 2.65
N GLN A 178 23.89 9.99 3.25
CA GLN A 178 24.95 10.32 4.19
C GLN A 178 24.90 9.41 5.44
N THR A 179 23.70 9.14 5.98
CA THR A 179 23.55 8.21 7.11
C THR A 179 24.01 6.80 6.75
N PHE A 180 23.67 6.27 5.55
CA PHE A 180 24.20 4.97 5.11
C PHE A 180 25.73 4.94 5.06
N HIS A 181 26.37 6.01 4.54
CA HIS A 181 27.83 6.12 4.53
C HIS A 181 28.43 6.16 5.93
N GLN A 182 27.79 6.83 6.89
CA GLN A 182 28.23 6.86 8.29
C GLN A 182 28.22 5.46 8.92
N HIS A 183 27.34 4.57 8.48
CA HIS A 183 27.29 3.15 8.87
C HIS A 183 28.14 2.23 7.99
N GLY A 184 28.97 2.79 7.10
CA GLY A 184 29.90 2.01 6.27
C GLY A 184 29.25 1.25 5.11
N VAL A 185 28.05 1.63 4.69
CA VAL A 185 27.32 1.02 3.58
C VAL A 185 27.46 1.89 2.33
N ASP A 186 27.90 1.31 1.21
CA ASP A 186 27.92 2.03 -0.09
C ASP A 186 26.48 2.25 -0.58
N ALA A 187 26.02 3.51 -0.44
CA ALA A 187 24.72 3.96 -0.89
C ALA A 187 24.90 5.06 -1.93
N ARG A 188 24.23 4.91 -3.07
CA ARG A 188 24.27 5.89 -4.16
C ARG A 188 22.86 6.33 -4.49
N PHE A 189 22.71 7.47 -5.13
CA PHE A 189 21.39 8.00 -5.47
C PHE A 189 21.19 8.28 -6.95
N VAL A 190 19.94 8.27 -7.39
CA VAL A 190 19.51 8.81 -8.68
C VAL A 190 18.32 9.74 -8.47
N THR A 191 18.44 10.95 -9.02
CA THR A 191 17.44 12.01 -8.95
C THR A 191 17.08 12.48 -10.37
N GLY A 192 16.08 13.35 -10.48
CA GLY A 192 15.71 13.98 -11.75
C GLY A 192 16.88 14.71 -12.41
N ASP A 193 17.74 15.31 -11.59
CA ASP A 193 18.89 16.12 -12.02
C ASP A 193 20.13 15.30 -12.36
N THR A 194 20.14 13.99 -12.06
CA THR A 194 21.26 13.12 -12.42
C THR A 194 21.43 13.09 -13.96
N PRO A 195 22.60 13.46 -14.51
CA PRO A 195 22.87 13.40 -15.94
C PRO A 195 22.58 12.02 -16.52
N LYS A 196 22.11 11.97 -17.77
CA LYS A 196 21.66 10.71 -18.40
C LYS A 196 22.75 9.64 -18.45
N LEU A 197 23.99 10.02 -18.76
CA LEU A 197 25.12 9.08 -18.83
C LEU A 197 25.42 8.50 -17.44
N GLU A 198 25.59 9.36 -16.44
CA GLU A 198 25.84 8.98 -15.04
C GLU A 198 24.70 8.11 -14.48
N ARG A 199 23.45 8.45 -14.79
CA ARG A 199 22.27 7.65 -14.42
C ARG A 199 22.37 6.24 -15.00
N SER A 200 22.75 6.10 -16.26
CA SER A 200 22.90 4.80 -16.92
C SER A 200 24.01 3.99 -16.26
N GLU A 201 25.20 4.58 -16.09
CA GLU A 201 26.35 3.92 -15.48
C GLU A 201 26.07 3.45 -14.05
N ARG A 202 25.43 4.30 -13.24
CA ARG A 202 25.04 3.98 -11.85
C ARG A 202 23.99 2.87 -11.80
N LEU A 203 23.02 2.89 -12.71
CA LEU A 203 22.02 1.82 -12.82
C LEU A 203 22.65 0.50 -13.26
N ASP A 204 23.59 0.52 -14.20
CA ASP A 204 24.27 -0.68 -14.66
C ASP A 204 25.17 -1.27 -13.57
N ALA A 205 25.86 -0.42 -12.80
CA ALA A 205 26.62 -0.82 -11.61
C ALA A 205 25.72 -1.43 -10.52
N PHE A 206 24.54 -0.84 -10.28
CA PHE A 206 23.56 -1.38 -9.35
C PHE A 206 23.03 -2.75 -9.79
N LYS A 207 22.74 -2.91 -11.08
CA LYS A 207 22.30 -4.19 -11.67
C LYS A 207 23.36 -5.28 -11.57
N ARG A 208 24.65 -4.91 -11.61
CA ARG A 208 25.79 -5.81 -11.38
C ARG A 208 26.07 -6.10 -9.91
N GLY A 209 25.37 -5.43 -8.99
CA GLY A 209 25.56 -5.61 -7.54
C GLY A 209 26.87 -5.01 -7.02
N GLU A 210 27.41 -3.99 -7.68
CA GLU A 210 28.65 -3.31 -7.24
C GLU A 210 28.45 -2.51 -5.96
N PHE A 211 27.21 -2.12 -5.65
CA PHE A 211 26.83 -1.47 -4.40
C PHE A 211 25.40 -1.91 -3.99
N PRO A 212 25.12 -2.03 -2.68
CA PRO A 212 23.89 -2.65 -2.20
C PRO A 212 22.68 -1.71 -2.14
N VAL A 213 22.86 -0.39 -2.09
CA VAL A 213 21.78 0.55 -1.80
C VAL A 213 21.66 1.64 -2.87
N LEU A 214 20.50 1.72 -3.52
CA LEU A 214 20.14 2.78 -4.44
C LEU A 214 19.00 3.63 -3.86
N VAL A 215 19.27 4.90 -3.60
CA VAL A 215 18.32 5.87 -3.07
C VAL A 215 17.72 6.69 -4.21
N ASN A 216 16.42 6.93 -4.20
CA ASN A 216 15.77 7.73 -5.23
C ASN A 216 14.65 8.61 -4.69
N CYS A 217 14.33 9.66 -5.43
CA CYS A 217 13.13 10.47 -5.22
C CYS A 217 12.47 10.75 -6.57
N GLY A 218 11.29 10.18 -6.80
CA GLY A 218 10.44 10.49 -7.95
C GLY A 218 10.94 10.02 -9.32
N VAL A 219 11.99 9.20 -9.38
CA VAL A 219 12.56 8.72 -10.67
C VAL A 219 12.17 7.27 -10.98
N PHE A 220 12.07 6.42 -9.97
CA PHE A 220 11.83 4.98 -10.16
C PHE A 220 10.42 4.52 -9.79
N THR A 221 9.49 5.46 -9.71
CA THR A 221 8.06 5.17 -9.50
C THR A 221 7.46 4.54 -10.75
N GLU A 222 7.89 4.95 -11.95
CA GLU A 222 7.37 4.51 -13.26
C GLU A 222 8.51 4.20 -14.25
N GLY A 223 8.21 3.40 -15.29
CA GLY A 223 9.05 3.27 -16.49
C GLY A 223 10.47 2.67 -16.34
N THR A 224 10.82 2.12 -15.17
CA THR A 224 12.18 1.59 -14.91
C THR A 224 12.18 0.08 -14.68
N ASP A 225 13.17 -0.61 -15.26
CA ASP A 225 13.36 -2.06 -15.14
C ASP A 225 14.69 -2.45 -14.48
N ILE A 226 14.58 -2.92 -13.23
CA ILE A 226 15.66 -3.35 -12.34
C ILE A 226 15.19 -4.62 -11.60
N PRO A 227 15.14 -5.78 -12.28
CA PRO A 227 14.55 -6.99 -11.71
C PRO A 227 15.34 -7.56 -10.52
N ASN A 228 16.64 -7.24 -10.42
CA ASN A 228 17.52 -7.72 -9.36
C ASN A 228 17.24 -7.14 -7.97
N ILE A 229 16.35 -6.15 -7.84
CA ILE A 229 15.95 -5.59 -6.53
C ILE A 229 15.40 -6.71 -5.64
N ASP A 230 16.00 -6.93 -4.48
CA ASP A 230 15.59 -7.93 -3.48
C ASP A 230 15.15 -7.29 -2.15
N CYS A 231 15.23 -5.96 -2.04
CA CYS A 231 14.68 -5.19 -0.93
C CYS A 231 14.15 -3.83 -1.39
N VAL A 232 13.01 -3.41 -0.85
CA VAL A 232 12.43 -2.08 -1.04
C VAL A 232 12.25 -1.42 0.33
N VAL A 233 12.80 -0.23 0.52
CA VAL A 233 12.58 0.58 1.73
C VAL A 233 11.69 1.76 1.39
N LEU A 234 10.54 1.82 2.04
CA LEU A 234 9.56 2.89 1.93
C LEU A 234 9.87 3.93 3.02
N ALA A 235 10.80 4.84 2.73
CA ALA A 235 11.15 5.96 3.62
C ALA A 235 10.23 7.19 3.41
N ARG A 236 9.40 7.18 2.36
CA ARG A 236 8.41 8.21 2.07
C ARG A 236 7.01 7.76 2.53
N PRO A 237 6.39 8.45 3.50
CA PRO A 237 4.97 8.31 3.76
C PRO A 237 4.16 8.69 2.53
N THR A 238 3.13 7.91 2.21
CA THR A 238 2.22 8.23 1.12
C THR A 238 0.79 7.86 1.48
N ARG A 239 -0.16 8.70 1.08
CA ARG A 239 -1.60 8.38 1.08
C ARG A 239 -2.03 7.74 -0.24
N SER A 240 -1.17 7.82 -1.26
CA SER A 240 -1.45 7.26 -2.58
C SER A 240 -1.16 5.76 -2.59
N ARG A 241 -2.25 4.99 -2.54
CA ARG A 241 -2.19 3.53 -2.68
C ARG A 241 -1.54 3.10 -3.98
N ASN A 242 -1.78 3.83 -5.08
CA ASN A 242 -1.18 3.52 -6.36
C ASN A 242 0.34 3.64 -6.29
N LEU A 243 0.82 4.75 -5.71
CA LEU A 243 2.25 4.98 -5.57
C LEU A 243 2.89 3.89 -4.71
N LEU A 244 2.23 3.50 -3.61
CA LEU A 244 2.67 2.41 -2.75
C LEU A 244 2.81 1.09 -3.52
N VAL A 245 1.79 0.70 -4.28
CA VAL A 245 1.80 -0.52 -5.10
C VAL A 245 2.87 -0.45 -6.20
N GLN A 246 3.03 0.70 -6.86
CA GLN A 246 4.08 0.90 -7.86
C GLN A 246 5.48 0.75 -7.26
N MET A 247 5.74 1.32 -6.08
CA MET A 247 7.03 1.22 -5.38
C MET A 247 7.34 -0.23 -5.00
N ILE A 248 6.38 -0.92 -4.40
CA ILE A 248 6.53 -2.34 -4.02
C ILE A 248 6.72 -3.20 -5.26
N GLY A 249 5.94 -2.95 -6.32
CA GLY A 249 5.99 -3.70 -7.58
C GLY A 249 7.36 -3.73 -8.25
N ARG A 250 8.22 -2.73 -8.02
CA ARG A 250 9.63 -2.74 -8.49
C ARG A 250 10.42 -3.90 -7.88
N GLY A 251 10.17 -4.19 -6.61
CA GLY A 251 10.75 -5.30 -5.90
C GLY A 251 10.08 -6.64 -6.21
N MET A 252 8.94 -6.72 -6.87
CA MET A 252 8.23 -8.01 -7.06
C MET A 252 8.65 -8.77 -8.32
N ARG A 253 9.47 -8.18 -9.19
CA ARG A 253 9.90 -8.81 -10.44
C ARG A 253 10.77 -10.05 -10.18
N LEU A 254 10.61 -11.07 -11.02
CA LEU A 254 11.44 -12.27 -10.96
C LEU A 254 12.86 -11.97 -11.42
N HIS A 255 13.85 -12.58 -10.78
CA HIS A 255 15.25 -12.48 -11.17
C HIS A 255 16.02 -13.75 -10.76
N PRO A 256 16.96 -14.25 -11.58
CA PRO A 256 17.80 -15.38 -11.19
C PRO A 256 18.52 -15.14 -9.86
N GLY A 257 18.46 -16.14 -8.96
CA GLY A 257 19.10 -16.07 -7.64
C GLY A 257 18.36 -15.23 -6.59
N LYS A 258 17.22 -14.60 -6.93
CA LYS A 258 16.37 -13.91 -5.98
C LYS A 258 15.38 -14.89 -5.33
N ILE A 259 15.39 -14.94 -4.01
CA ILE A 259 14.52 -15.84 -3.22
C ILE A 259 13.16 -15.19 -2.97
N ASN A 260 13.18 -13.94 -2.50
CA ASN A 260 12.00 -13.11 -2.23
C ASN A 260 12.41 -11.63 -2.26
N CYS A 261 11.42 -10.75 -2.17
CA CYS A 261 11.62 -9.32 -1.93
C CYS A 261 11.23 -8.95 -0.51
N HIS A 262 12.09 -8.21 0.19
CA HIS A 262 11.78 -7.66 1.51
C HIS A 262 11.33 -6.22 1.40
N VAL A 263 10.08 -5.93 1.77
CA VAL A 263 9.56 -4.55 1.86
C VAL A 263 9.65 -4.08 3.31
N ILE A 264 10.38 -3.00 3.55
CA ILE A 264 10.46 -2.35 4.86
C ILE A 264 9.71 -1.02 4.78
N ASP A 265 8.65 -0.89 5.58
CA ASP A 265 7.84 0.31 5.69
C ASP A 265 8.18 1.06 6.98
N MET A 266 8.85 2.19 6.82
CA MET A 266 9.37 2.99 7.95
C MET A 266 8.32 3.85 8.63
N VAL A 267 7.13 3.95 8.04
CA VAL A 267 6.17 5.02 8.31
C VAL A 267 4.73 4.50 8.38
N SER A 268 4.57 3.17 8.46
CA SER A 268 3.28 2.49 8.53
C SER A 268 2.33 2.88 7.38
N SER A 269 2.86 3.19 6.19
CA SER A 269 2.04 3.43 5.00
C SER A 269 1.26 2.19 4.56
N LEU A 270 1.71 0.99 4.93
CA LEU A 270 0.99 -0.27 4.70
C LEU A 270 -0.31 -0.37 5.50
N ALA A 271 -0.51 0.46 6.55
CA ALA A 271 -1.78 0.65 7.26
C ALA A 271 -2.80 1.49 6.45
N THR A 272 -2.57 1.66 5.14
CA THR A 272 -3.61 2.11 4.19
C THR A 272 -4.11 0.96 3.30
N GLY A 273 -3.52 -0.23 3.47
CA GLY A 273 -3.81 -1.45 2.71
C GLY A 273 -3.23 -1.47 1.30
N ILE A 274 -2.83 -2.66 0.84
CA ILE A 274 -2.15 -2.85 -0.47
C ILE A 274 -3.02 -3.43 -1.60
N VAL A 275 -4.19 -4.02 -1.30
CA VAL A 275 -5.13 -4.64 -2.26
C VAL A 275 -5.99 -3.63 -3.03
N THR A 276 -5.57 -3.19 -4.21
CA THR A 276 -6.35 -2.23 -5.02
C THR A 276 -7.66 -2.85 -5.53
N THR A 277 -8.80 -2.29 -5.11
CA THR A 277 -10.08 -2.61 -5.75
C THR A 277 -10.19 -1.83 -7.06
N PRO A 278 -10.40 -2.49 -8.21
CA PRO A 278 -10.60 -1.78 -9.47
C PRO A 278 -11.91 -0.99 -9.42
N THR A 279 -11.86 0.33 -9.63
CA THR A 279 -13.04 1.21 -9.64
C THR A 279 -12.94 2.23 -10.77
N LEU A 280 -13.85 2.18 -11.74
CA LEU A 280 -13.95 3.18 -12.82
C LEU A 280 -14.64 4.49 -12.40
N PHE A 281 -15.41 4.44 -11.30
CA PHE A 281 -16.30 5.51 -10.86
C PHE A 281 -15.61 6.50 -9.90
N GLY A 282 -15.74 7.79 -10.24
CA GLY A 282 -15.17 8.96 -9.57
C GLY A 282 -16.00 10.23 -9.88
N LEU A 283 -15.56 11.42 -9.50
CA LEU A 283 -16.04 12.75 -9.90
C LEU A 283 -15.54 13.13 -11.31
N ASP A 284 -16.33 13.92 -12.04
CA ASP A 284 -16.10 14.28 -13.44
C ASP A 284 -15.07 15.44 -13.58
N PRO A 285 -13.99 15.30 -14.37
CA PRO A 285 -12.99 16.36 -14.57
C PRO A 285 -13.58 17.68 -15.10
N SER A 286 -14.67 17.62 -15.87
CA SER A 286 -15.29 18.79 -16.47
C SER A 286 -16.02 19.70 -15.46
N GLU A 287 -16.28 19.21 -14.25
CA GLU A 287 -16.82 20.01 -13.14
C GLU A 287 -15.73 20.84 -12.43
N ILE A 288 -14.49 20.33 -12.35
CA ILE A 288 -13.36 21.03 -11.67
C ILE A 288 -12.77 22.13 -12.55
N VAL A 289 -12.74 21.92 -13.87
CA VAL A 289 -12.13 22.87 -14.83
C VAL A 289 -12.95 24.15 -14.99
N LYS A 290 -14.23 24.17 -14.55
CA LYS A 290 -15.06 25.38 -14.58
C LYS A 290 -14.78 26.37 -13.46
N GLU A 291 -13.97 26.02 -12.45
CA GLU A 291 -13.72 26.87 -11.28
C GLU A 291 -12.31 27.50 -11.22
N ALA A 292 -11.38 27.15 -12.12
CA ALA A 292 -10.03 27.70 -12.10
C ALA A 292 -9.91 28.95 -12.99
N SER A 293 -9.78 30.13 -12.38
CA SER A 293 -9.56 31.39 -13.10
C SER A 293 -8.08 31.59 -13.51
N VAL A 294 -7.87 32.29 -14.62
CA VAL A 294 -6.54 32.55 -15.26
C VAL A 294 -5.52 33.21 -14.31
N GLY A 295 -5.98 33.84 -13.21
CA GLY A 295 -5.11 34.45 -12.21
C GLY A 295 -4.32 33.47 -11.33
N GLU A 296 -4.79 32.23 -11.17
CA GLU A 296 -4.14 31.25 -10.28
C GLU A 296 -2.89 30.60 -10.89
N MET A 297 -2.77 30.61 -12.22
CA MET A 297 -1.60 30.07 -12.92
C MET A 297 -0.36 30.99 -12.86
N GLN A 298 -0.53 32.29 -12.61
CA GLN A 298 0.60 33.22 -12.44
C GLN A 298 1.22 33.15 -11.05
N GLY A 299 0.40 32.98 -10.00
CA GLY A 299 0.91 32.87 -8.61
C GLY A 299 1.73 31.60 -8.32
N LEU A 300 1.62 30.57 -9.16
CA LEU A 300 2.41 29.33 -9.06
C LEU A 300 3.85 29.48 -9.60
N LYS A 301 4.08 30.46 -10.49
CA LYS A 301 5.40 30.71 -11.07
C LYS A 301 6.27 31.56 -10.13
N ASP A 302 5.68 32.61 -9.56
CA ASP A 302 6.36 33.51 -8.62
C ASP A 302 6.70 32.81 -7.29
N ARG A 303 5.87 31.85 -6.86
CA ARG A 303 6.15 31.02 -5.68
C ARG A 303 7.34 30.08 -5.87
N LYS A 304 7.59 29.64 -7.11
CA LYS A 304 8.68 28.71 -7.43
C LYS A 304 10.03 29.40 -7.45
N GLU A 305 10.07 30.66 -7.88
CA GLU A 305 11.27 31.50 -7.89
C GLU A 305 11.65 31.96 -6.46
N ALA A 306 10.66 32.30 -5.62
CA ALA A 306 10.89 32.65 -4.21
C ALA A 306 11.35 31.47 -3.32
N GLU A 307 11.08 30.22 -3.74
CA GLU A 307 11.49 29.00 -3.03
C GLU A 307 12.96 28.64 -3.35
N GLN A 308 13.42 28.90 -4.58
CA GLN A 308 14.82 28.76 -4.99
C GLN A 308 15.76 29.75 -4.26
N GLU A 309 15.34 31.00 -4.07
CA GLU A 309 16.14 32.00 -3.34
C GLU A 309 16.28 31.68 -1.84
N ARG A 310 15.33 30.92 -1.25
CA ARG A 310 15.39 30.47 0.14
C ARG A 310 16.28 29.24 0.32
N GLU A 311 16.40 28.38 -0.67
CA GLU A 311 17.26 27.19 -0.63
C GLU A 311 18.76 27.56 -0.64
N GLU A 312 19.15 28.63 -1.34
CA GLU A 312 20.55 29.11 -1.37
C GLU A 312 20.99 29.75 -0.04
N GLN A 313 20.07 30.35 0.72
CA GLN A 313 20.39 30.99 2.01
C GLN A 313 20.58 29.97 3.15
N VAL A 314 19.94 28.80 3.08
CA VAL A 314 20.02 27.76 4.12
C VAL A 314 21.30 26.91 3.99
N ALA A 315 21.92 26.85 2.81
CA ALA A 315 23.14 26.09 2.56
C ALA A 315 24.39 26.61 3.29
N THR A 316 24.35 27.79 3.93
CA THR A 316 25.53 28.45 4.52
C THR A 316 25.67 28.34 6.05
N HIS A 317 24.80 27.61 6.77
CA HIS A 317 24.78 27.62 8.25
C HIS A 317 24.81 26.27 8.97
N ALA A 318 25.30 25.19 8.34
CA ALA A 318 25.44 23.89 9.00
C ALA A 318 26.88 23.57 9.42
N THR A 319 27.36 24.19 10.50
CA THR A 319 28.52 23.71 11.27
C THR A 319 28.32 23.95 12.77
N SER A 320 27.86 22.93 13.49
CA SER A 320 28.50 22.46 14.74
C SER A 320 27.80 21.19 15.24
N SER A 321 28.62 20.24 15.66
CA SER A 321 28.24 18.91 16.12
C SER A 321 27.88 18.87 17.60
N SER A 322 26.96 17.96 17.96
CA SER A 322 27.04 17.25 19.24
C SER A 322 26.39 15.88 19.11
N LYS A 323 27.17 14.81 19.35
CA LYS A 323 26.70 13.43 19.43
C LYS A 323 25.78 13.28 20.65
N SER A 324 24.54 12.88 20.44
CA SER A 324 23.65 12.41 21.51
C SER A 324 23.34 10.93 21.32
N ASP A 325 23.43 10.20 22.44
CA ASP A 325 23.24 8.75 22.52
C ASP A 325 21.73 8.45 22.46
N LEU A 326 21.25 7.91 21.34
CA LEU A 326 19.82 7.63 21.11
C LEU A 326 19.47 6.23 21.63
N SER A 327 18.96 6.17 22.86
CA SER A 327 18.38 4.98 23.50
C SER A 327 16.85 4.94 23.32
N GLY A 328 16.39 4.65 22.11
CA GLY A 328 14.97 4.37 21.82
C GLY A 328 14.76 2.90 21.44
N ASN A 329 13.73 2.26 22.01
CA ASN A 329 13.29 0.93 21.57
C ASN A 329 12.60 1.05 20.21
N ILE A 330 13.08 0.31 19.20
CA ILE A 330 12.46 0.22 17.87
C ILE A 330 11.58 -1.04 17.83
N THR A 331 10.27 -0.86 17.63
CA THR A 331 9.33 -1.97 17.47
C THR A 331 9.24 -2.39 16.01
N PHE A 332 9.36 -3.69 15.74
CA PHE A 332 9.14 -4.29 14.42
C PHE A 332 7.87 -5.13 14.44
N THR A 333 7.04 -5.00 13.41
CA THR A 333 6.02 -6.01 13.11
C THR A 333 6.39 -6.70 11.81
N GLU A 334 6.53 -8.02 11.87
CA GLU A 334 6.92 -8.85 10.74
C GLU A 334 5.74 -9.63 10.18
N TYR A 335 5.66 -9.69 8.86
CA TYR A 335 4.66 -10.45 8.15
C TYR A 335 5.38 -11.38 7.17
N ASP A 336 5.24 -12.68 7.41
CA ASP A 336 5.82 -13.75 6.59
C ASP A 336 5.21 -13.81 5.19
N SER A 337 4.02 -13.20 5.00
CA SER A 337 3.35 -13.14 3.71
C SER A 337 2.46 -11.91 3.56
N VAL A 338 2.15 -11.58 2.31
CA VAL A 338 1.10 -10.63 1.93
C VAL A 338 -0.25 -10.96 2.59
N PHE A 339 -0.59 -12.25 2.72
CA PHE A 339 -1.86 -12.68 3.29
C PHE A 339 -1.97 -12.36 4.78
N ASP A 340 -0.85 -12.47 5.51
CA ASP A 340 -0.78 -12.12 6.93
C ASP A 340 -0.96 -10.61 7.13
N LEU A 341 -0.36 -9.80 6.25
CA LEU A 341 -0.55 -8.35 6.24
C LEU A 341 -2.01 -7.96 5.92
N ILE A 342 -2.62 -8.55 4.88
CA ILE A 342 -4.02 -8.29 4.49
C ILE A 342 -4.99 -8.70 5.59
N ALA A 343 -4.72 -9.81 6.29
CA ALA A 343 -5.54 -10.29 7.40
C ALA A 343 -5.52 -9.32 8.61
N ASP A 344 -4.44 -8.57 8.77
CA ASP A 344 -4.31 -7.57 9.83
C ASP A 344 -4.82 -6.17 9.44
N THR A 345 -4.78 -5.80 8.14
CA THR A 345 -5.06 -4.42 7.66
C THR A 345 -6.37 -4.22 6.88
N SER A 346 -6.83 -5.15 6.05
CA SER A 346 -7.66 -4.77 4.88
C SER A 346 -9.13 -4.41 5.14
N GLY A 347 -9.87 -5.12 5.99
CA GLY A 347 -11.30 -4.81 6.18
C GLY A 347 -11.63 -3.90 7.34
N GLU A 348 -10.79 -3.86 8.38
CA GLU A 348 -11.01 -2.94 9.50
C GLU A 348 -10.74 -1.48 9.09
N GLU A 349 -9.71 -1.22 8.29
CA GLU A 349 -9.38 0.14 7.84
C GLU A 349 -10.42 0.70 6.87
N HIS A 350 -10.94 -0.11 5.95
CA HIS A 350 -11.95 0.34 4.99
C HIS A 350 -13.27 0.74 5.68
N ILE A 351 -13.75 -0.03 6.66
CA ILE A 351 -14.94 0.39 7.42
C ILE A 351 -14.62 1.52 8.40
N ARG A 352 -13.39 1.61 8.91
CA ARG A 352 -12.91 2.69 9.79
C ARG A 352 -12.70 4.01 9.06
N SER A 353 -12.49 4.03 7.74
CA SER A 353 -12.46 5.29 6.98
C SER A 353 -13.85 5.87 6.78
N ILE A 354 -14.89 5.02 6.78
CA ILE A 354 -16.29 5.40 6.55
C ILE A 354 -17.03 5.66 7.88
N SER A 355 -16.70 4.89 8.93
CA SER A 355 -17.43 4.88 10.20
C SER A 355 -16.58 5.28 11.40
N GLN A 356 -17.21 6.01 12.33
CA GLN A 356 -16.66 6.30 13.66
C GLN A 356 -16.98 5.22 14.70
N ASN A 357 -17.75 4.20 14.31
CA ASN A 357 -18.11 3.06 15.15
C ASN A 357 -17.05 1.95 15.07
N ALA A 358 -16.97 1.15 16.12
CA ALA A 358 -16.01 0.07 16.30
C ALA A 358 -16.45 -1.20 15.54
N TRP A 359 -16.65 -1.07 14.24
CA TRP A 359 -16.94 -2.20 13.37
C TRP A 359 -15.74 -3.14 13.29
N VAL A 360 -16.03 -4.44 13.35
CA VAL A 360 -15.04 -5.52 13.29
C VAL A 360 -15.33 -6.40 12.09
N GLN A 361 -14.36 -6.56 11.21
CA GLN A 361 -14.48 -7.52 10.12
C GLN A 361 -14.31 -8.94 10.67
N THR A 362 -15.31 -9.79 10.44
CA THR A 362 -15.35 -11.17 10.93
C THR A 362 -15.11 -12.19 9.82
N GLY A 363 -15.23 -11.77 8.55
CA GLY A 363 -14.89 -12.54 7.35
C GLY A 363 -14.97 -11.68 6.09
N PRO A 364 -14.61 -12.22 4.91
CA PRO A 364 -14.77 -11.51 3.63
C PRO A 364 -16.20 -10.99 3.47
N GLY A 365 -16.37 -9.68 3.26
CA GLY A 365 -17.68 -9.04 3.15
C GLY A 365 -18.57 -9.08 4.41
N LYS A 366 -18.06 -9.49 5.58
CA LYS A 366 -18.84 -9.64 6.83
C LYS A 366 -18.28 -8.76 7.94
N TYR A 367 -19.12 -7.85 8.44
CA TYR A 367 -18.76 -6.88 9.47
C TYR A 367 -19.76 -6.92 10.62
N VAL A 368 -19.26 -6.77 11.84
CA VAL A 368 -20.06 -6.82 13.06
C VAL A 368 -19.81 -5.58 13.91
N LEU A 369 -20.87 -4.95 14.40
CA LEU A 369 -20.82 -3.91 15.41
C LEU A 369 -21.54 -4.40 16.67
N SER A 370 -20.78 -4.58 17.75
CA SER A 370 -21.30 -5.05 19.03
C SER A 370 -22.10 -3.95 19.74
N GLY A 371 -23.31 -4.29 20.16
CA GLY A 371 -24.24 -3.42 20.90
C GLY A 371 -24.45 -3.84 22.36
N PRO A 372 -25.33 -3.16 23.09
CA PRO A 372 -25.62 -3.43 24.50
C PRO A 372 -26.29 -4.80 24.70
N GLY A 373 -26.05 -5.42 25.85
CA GLY A 373 -26.72 -6.67 26.25
C GLY A 373 -26.40 -7.89 25.36
N GLY A 374 -25.32 -7.83 24.57
CA GLY A 374 -24.92 -8.89 23.64
C GLY A 374 -25.63 -8.84 22.28
N ALA A 375 -26.49 -7.84 22.04
CA ALA A 375 -27.02 -7.57 20.71
C ALA A 375 -25.91 -7.08 19.78
N TYR A 376 -26.08 -7.23 18.46
CA TYR A 376 -25.13 -6.73 17.48
C TYR A 376 -25.78 -6.45 16.14
N LEU A 377 -25.17 -5.54 15.38
CA LEU A 377 -25.46 -5.35 13.96
C LEU A 377 -24.47 -6.16 13.13
N ARG A 378 -24.97 -6.66 12.00
CA ARG A 378 -24.17 -7.42 11.04
C ARG A 378 -24.42 -6.90 9.64
N LEU A 379 -23.34 -6.51 8.95
CA LEU A 379 -23.35 -6.25 7.51
C LEU A 379 -22.79 -7.47 6.80
N GLU A 380 -23.50 -7.96 5.80
CA GLU A 380 -23.03 -9.05 4.94
C GLU A 380 -23.18 -8.65 3.47
N GLN A 381 -22.14 -8.89 2.69
CA GLN A 381 -22.21 -8.87 1.23
C GLN A 381 -22.98 -10.11 0.76
N ALA A 382 -23.98 -9.92 -0.10
CA ALA A 382 -24.73 -11.01 -0.70
C ALA A 382 -23.91 -11.67 -1.82
N ASP A 383 -23.98 -13.00 -1.92
CA ASP A 383 -23.40 -13.75 -3.04
C ASP A 383 -24.20 -13.44 -4.31
N VAL A 384 -23.47 -13.03 -5.36
CA VAL A 384 -23.89 -12.62 -6.71
C VAL A 384 -25.37 -12.87 -7.03
N SER A 385 -26.15 -11.79 -7.16
CA SER A 385 -27.48 -11.80 -7.78
C SER A 385 -27.53 -10.81 -8.94
N GLU A 386 -28.37 -11.16 -9.92
CA GLU A 386 -28.60 -10.52 -11.22
C GLU A 386 -28.63 -8.98 -11.20
N GLU A 387 -28.30 -8.39 -12.36
CA GLU A 387 -28.17 -6.95 -12.60
C GLU A 387 -29.30 -6.13 -11.93
N GLY A 388 -28.91 -5.26 -10.98
CA GLY A 388 -29.80 -4.29 -10.35
C GLY A 388 -30.17 -4.57 -8.88
N GLU A 389 -29.81 -5.72 -8.29
CA GLU A 389 -30.08 -5.97 -6.86
C GLU A 389 -28.99 -5.43 -5.89
N PRO A 390 -29.39 -4.95 -4.70
CA PRO A 390 -28.47 -4.39 -3.71
C PRO A 390 -27.52 -5.44 -3.09
N LYS A 391 -26.21 -5.15 -3.15
CA LYS A 391 -25.10 -6.07 -2.83
C LYS A 391 -24.84 -6.27 -1.34
N PHE A 392 -25.38 -5.43 -0.46
CA PHE A 392 -25.14 -5.50 0.98
C PHE A 392 -26.44 -5.56 1.77
N VAL A 393 -26.45 -6.36 2.83
CA VAL A 393 -27.61 -6.52 3.72
C VAL A 393 -27.23 -6.26 5.16
N ALA A 394 -27.99 -5.38 5.82
CA ALA A 394 -27.85 -5.07 7.23
C ALA A 394 -28.84 -5.86 8.08
N TRP A 395 -28.35 -6.49 9.15
CA TRP A 395 -29.13 -7.28 10.09
C TRP A 395 -28.93 -6.79 11.52
N GLU A 396 -29.99 -6.85 12.31
CA GLU A 396 -29.96 -6.72 13.76
C GLU A 396 -30.20 -8.08 14.42
N LEU A 397 -29.33 -8.44 15.35
CA LEU A 397 -29.49 -9.63 16.18
C LEU A 397 -29.58 -9.21 17.65
N ARG A 398 -30.70 -9.57 18.29
CA ARG A 398 -30.97 -9.27 19.70
C ARG A 398 -30.84 -10.54 20.53
N THR A 399 -30.31 -10.41 21.73
CA THR A 399 -30.22 -11.51 22.69
C THR A 399 -31.60 -11.85 23.24
N LEU A 400 -31.88 -13.14 23.42
CA LEU A 400 -33.09 -13.57 24.11
C LEU A 400 -32.91 -13.40 25.63
N PRO A 401 -33.96 -13.01 26.37
CA PRO A 401 -33.94 -13.06 27.83
C PRO A 401 -33.59 -14.46 28.32
N GLN A 402 -32.82 -14.55 29.42
CA GLN A 402 -32.39 -15.84 29.99
C GLN A 402 -33.56 -16.76 30.39
N SER A 403 -34.78 -16.23 30.52
CA SER A 403 -36.00 -16.98 30.79
C SER A 403 -36.57 -17.75 29.59
N VAL A 404 -36.10 -17.47 28.36
CA VAL A 404 -36.59 -18.11 27.13
C VAL A 404 -35.73 -19.32 26.78
N LYS A 405 -36.31 -20.53 26.81
CA LYS A 405 -35.63 -21.76 26.38
C LYS A 405 -35.55 -21.81 24.84
N SER A 406 -34.37 -21.48 24.29
CA SER A 406 -34.07 -21.55 22.85
C SER A 406 -32.73 -22.26 22.61
N LYS A 407 -32.60 -22.95 21.46
CA LYS A 407 -31.32 -23.53 21.02
C LYS A 407 -30.30 -22.47 20.57
N SER A 408 -30.77 -21.27 20.22
CA SER A 408 -29.95 -20.11 19.89
C SER A 408 -30.07 -19.07 21.00
N PRO A 409 -28.96 -18.47 21.48
CA PRO A 409 -29.01 -17.37 22.45
C PRO A 409 -29.56 -16.07 21.85
N TYR A 410 -29.82 -16.04 20.54
CA TYR A 410 -30.32 -14.88 19.80
C TYR A 410 -31.74 -15.09 19.29
N ALA A 411 -32.51 -14.00 19.25
CA ALA A 411 -33.77 -13.92 18.55
C ALA A 411 -33.56 -14.05 17.03
N THR A 412 -34.63 -14.37 16.30
CA THR A 412 -34.58 -14.44 14.84
C THR A 412 -33.99 -13.14 14.26
N PRO A 413 -32.95 -13.21 13.41
CA PRO A 413 -32.30 -12.02 12.87
C PRO A 413 -33.29 -11.13 12.14
N ARG A 414 -33.31 -9.84 12.47
CA ARG A 414 -34.16 -8.84 11.82
C ARG A 414 -33.37 -8.18 10.70
N ARG A 415 -33.82 -8.31 9.45
CA ARG A 415 -33.26 -7.52 8.34
C ARG A 415 -33.67 -6.06 8.51
N LEU A 416 -32.70 -5.15 8.50
CA LEU A 416 -32.95 -3.71 8.59
C LEU A 416 -33.21 -3.13 7.20
N PHE A 417 -32.26 -3.28 6.29
CA PHE A 417 -32.35 -2.78 4.92
C PHE A 417 -31.33 -3.50 4.01
N LYS A 418 -31.44 -3.25 2.70
CA LYS A 418 -30.42 -3.63 1.71
C LYS A 418 -29.82 -2.35 1.11
N ALA A 419 -28.55 -2.40 0.70
CA ALA A 419 -27.84 -1.28 0.11
C ALA A 419 -27.05 -1.72 -1.13
N ALA A 420 -26.99 -0.85 -2.14
CA ALA A 420 -26.29 -1.12 -3.38
C ALA A 420 -24.77 -1.05 -3.22
N THR A 421 -24.28 -0.12 -2.40
CA THR A 421 -22.86 0.08 -2.11
C THR A 421 -22.52 -0.25 -0.66
N PHE A 422 -21.25 -0.50 -0.39
CA PHE A 422 -20.75 -0.74 0.96
C PHE A 422 -20.87 0.51 1.84
N ALA A 423 -20.56 1.68 1.31
CA ALA A 423 -20.64 2.94 2.04
C ALA A 423 -22.08 3.24 2.50
N ASP A 424 -23.07 3.05 1.62
CA ASP A 424 -24.48 3.21 1.98
C ASP A 424 -24.91 2.20 3.06
N ALA A 425 -24.40 0.96 2.97
CA ALA A 425 -24.64 -0.07 3.96
C ALA A 425 -24.12 0.34 5.35
N VAL A 426 -22.90 0.88 5.39
CA VAL A 426 -22.25 1.35 6.62
C VAL A 426 -22.96 2.58 7.17
N HIS A 427 -23.24 3.59 6.35
CA HIS A 427 -23.93 4.80 6.78
C HIS A 427 -25.33 4.51 7.32
N GLY A 428 -26.14 3.70 6.62
CA GLY A 428 -27.47 3.31 7.10
C GLY A 428 -27.42 2.54 8.42
N ALA A 429 -26.40 1.70 8.61
CA ALA A 429 -26.24 0.93 9.84
C ALA A 429 -25.72 1.82 10.99
N ASP A 430 -24.86 2.79 10.72
CA ASP A 430 -24.40 3.78 11.69
C ASP A 430 -25.52 4.70 12.17
N THR A 431 -26.39 5.16 11.27
CA THR A 431 -27.58 5.93 11.62
C THR A 431 -28.51 5.12 12.52
N TYR A 432 -28.73 3.83 12.22
CA TYR A 432 -29.51 2.97 13.09
C TYR A 432 -28.83 2.76 14.46
N ALA A 433 -27.52 2.54 14.46
CA ALA A 433 -26.74 2.32 15.68
C ALA A 433 -26.72 3.55 16.60
N SER A 434 -26.63 4.78 16.04
CA SER A 434 -26.63 6.02 16.83
C SER A 434 -27.98 6.27 17.51
N GLU A 435 -29.09 5.85 16.91
CA GLU A 435 -30.42 5.95 17.51
C GLU A 435 -30.70 4.88 18.58
N LYS A 436 -30.15 3.67 18.41
CA LYS A 436 -30.52 2.51 19.24
C LYS A 436 -29.49 2.12 20.29
N TYR A 437 -28.21 2.43 20.09
CA TYR A 437 -27.14 2.00 20.96
C TYR A 437 -26.44 3.19 21.65
N PRO A 438 -26.04 3.06 22.92
CA PRO A 438 -25.26 4.09 23.59
C PRO A 438 -23.92 4.31 22.88
N GLN A 439 -23.64 5.55 22.50
CA GLN A 439 -22.44 5.91 21.73
C GLN A 439 -21.13 5.55 22.44
N ILE A 440 -21.14 5.52 23.78
CA ILE A 440 -20.01 5.07 24.61
C ILE A 440 -19.63 3.60 24.37
N LEU A 441 -20.56 2.76 23.92
CA LEU A 441 -20.29 1.34 23.66
C LEU A 441 -19.83 1.08 22.23
N ILE A 442 -20.40 1.81 21.28
CA ILE A 442 -20.22 1.52 19.85
C ILE A 442 -19.12 2.35 19.19
N SER A 443 -18.74 3.51 19.75
CA SER A 443 -17.73 4.36 19.13
C SER A 443 -16.32 3.81 19.31
N ARG A 444 -15.49 3.91 18.27
CA ARG A 444 -14.09 3.47 18.28
C ARG A 444 -13.16 4.37 19.10
N ASN A 445 -13.53 5.64 19.28
CA ASN A 445 -12.67 6.67 19.89
C ASN A 445 -12.89 6.84 21.41
N GLN A 446 -13.45 5.83 22.07
CA GLN A 446 -13.80 5.92 23.49
C GLN A 446 -12.58 5.70 24.39
N ALA A 447 -12.46 6.51 25.45
CA ALA A 447 -11.31 6.48 26.36
C ALA A 447 -11.10 5.09 27.00
N TRP A 448 -12.18 4.38 27.34
CA TRP A 448 -12.10 3.04 27.93
C TRP A 448 -11.45 2.01 26.99
N ARG A 449 -11.47 2.22 25.67
CA ARG A 449 -10.86 1.31 24.69
C ARG A 449 -9.32 1.37 24.71
N ARG A 450 -8.74 2.46 25.23
CA ARG A 450 -7.28 2.66 25.31
C ARG A 450 -6.67 2.15 26.62
N GLY A 451 -7.51 1.84 27.61
CA GLY A 451 -7.05 1.28 28.88
C GLY A 451 -6.61 -0.18 28.76
N PRO A 452 -6.06 -0.77 29.84
CA PRO A 452 -5.66 -2.17 29.88
C PRO A 452 -6.88 -3.11 29.75
N PRO A 453 -6.70 -4.30 29.16
CA PRO A 453 -7.76 -5.29 28.99
C PRO A 453 -8.19 -5.83 30.36
N THR A 454 -9.44 -6.25 30.46
CA THR A 454 -9.94 -6.87 31.70
C THR A 454 -9.43 -8.31 31.83
N ASP A 455 -9.28 -8.79 33.06
CA ASP A 455 -8.87 -10.17 33.34
C ASP A 455 -9.79 -11.20 32.64
N GLY A 456 -11.09 -10.90 32.56
CA GLY A 456 -12.05 -11.73 31.85
C GLY A 456 -11.81 -11.80 30.33
N GLN A 457 -11.38 -10.69 29.71
CA GLN A 457 -11.01 -10.67 28.29
C GLN A 457 -9.72 -11.43 28.04
N LEU A 458 -8.69 -11.23 28.87
CA LEU A 458 -7.42 -11.95 28.77
C LEU A 458 -7.63 -13.45 28.96
N LYS A 459 -8.37 -13.85 30.00
CA LYS A 459 -8.71 -15.25 30.25
C LYS A 459 -9.46 -15.88 29.07
N MET A 460 -10.42 -15.17 28.49
CA MET A 460 -11.18 -15.64 27.33
C MET A 460 -10.31 -15.80 26.08
N LEU A 461 -9.36 -14.88 25.84
CA LEU A 461 -8.44 -14.95 24.69
C LEU A 461 -7.39 -16.04 24.89
N ASN A 462 -6.82 -16.15 26.08
CA ASN A 462 -5.78 -17.14 26.42
C ASN A 462 -6.33 -18.56 26.50
N GLN A 463 -7.64 -18.75 26.68
CA GLN A 463 -8.29 -20.07 26.58
C GLN A 463 -8.07 -20.73 25.21
N TYR A 464 -7.79 -19.95 24.17
CA TYR A 464 -7.57 -20.42 22.80
C TYR A 464 -6.10 -20.32 22.36
N ARG A 465 -5.16 -20.11 23.29
CA ARG A 465 -3.71 -19.94 23.03
C ARG A 465 -2.91 -21.01 23.76
N GLY A 466 -1.72 -21.35 23.24
CA GLY A 466 -0.79 -22.28 23.88
C GLY A 466 -0.16 -21.67 25.14
N GLU A 467 0.39 -22.51 26.02
CA GLU A 467 1.02 -22.05 27.28
C GLU A 467 2.19 -21.09 27.04
N ASP A 468 2.91 -21.24 25.92
CA ASP A 468 4.06 -20.39 25.54
C ASP A 468 3.67 -19.07 24.81
N ASP A 469 2.38 -18.84 24.54
CA ASP A 469 1.86 -17.72 23.71
C ASP A 469 0.68 -17.00 24.38
N GLN A 470 0.69 -16.93 25.71
CA GLN A 470 -0.34 -16.24 26.48
C GLN A 470 -0.16 -14.72 26.44
N LEU A 471 -1.24 -14.01 26.16
CA LEU A 471 -1.28 -12.55 26.18
C LEU A 471 -1.28 -12.03 27.61
N GLN A 472 -0.46 -11.00 27.85
CA GLN A 472 -0.39 -10.20 29.06
C GLN A 472 -1.15 -8.89 28.90
N ALA A 473 -1.43 -8.23 30.02
CA ALA A 473 -2.16 -6.94 30.04
C ALA A 473 -1.39 -5.79 29.35
N THR A 474 -0.08 -5.93 29.16
CA THR A 474 0.80 -4.98 28.46
C THR A 474 0.72 -5.10 26.95
N ASP A 475 0.27 -6.24 26.43
CA ASP A 475 0.48 -6.59 25.03
C ASP A 475 -0.63 -6.03 24.12
N ILE A 476 -1.81 -5.79 24.68
CA ILE A 476 -2.98 -5.32 23.95
C ILE A 476 -3.80 -4.36 24.78
N THR A 477 -4.58 -3.49 24.12
CA THR A 477 -5.55 -2.61 24.78
C THR A 477 -6.90 -3.31 24.98
N LYS A 478 -7.72 -2.78 25.88
CA LYS A 478 -9.10 -3.23 26.13
C LYS A 478 -9.97 -3.24 24.88
N GLY A 479 -9.77 -2.26 23.99
CA GLY A 479 -10.44 -2.16 22.70
C GLY A 479 -10.01 -3.25 21.73
N LYS A 480 -8.70 -3.46 21.57
CA LYS A 480 -8.17 -4.53 20.70
C LYS A 480 -8.61 -5.91 21.19
N ALA A 481 -8.60 -6.13 22.51
CA ALA A 481 -9.12 -7.36 23.12
C ALA A 481 -10.61 -7.60 22.81
N ALA A 482 -11.44 -6.55 22.84
CA ALA A 482 -12.85 -6.63 22.49
C ALA A 482 -13.07 -6.97 21.00
N ASP A 483 -12.25 -6.41 20.11
CA ASP A 483 -12.32 -6.69 18.67
C ASP A 483 -11.90 -8.13 18.36
N MET A 484 -10.82 -8.62 19.00
CA MET A 484 -10.38 -10.02 18.90
C MET A 484 -11.46 -11.01 19.38
N ILE A 485 -12.11 -10.72 20.52
CA ILE A 485 -13.22 -11.54 21.02
C ILE A 485 -14.41 -11.54 20.05
N THR A 486 -14.70 -10.40 19.43
CA THR A 486 -15.76 -10.28 18.42
C THR A 486 -15.44 -11.15 17.21
N LYS A 487 -14.19 -11.15 16.73
CA LYS A 487 -13.73 -12.06 15.66
C LYS A 487 -13.88 -13.53 16.03
N LEU A 488 -13.49 -13.90 17.25
CA LEU A 488 -13.61 -15.27 17.75
C LEU A 488 -15.06 -15.74 17.84
N ARG A 489 -15.96 -14.87 18.32
CA ARG A 489 -17.39 -15.17 18.48
C ARG A 489 -18.12 -15.31 17.14
N HIS A 490 -17.74 -14.51 16.14
CA HIS A 490 -18.56 -14.33 14.93
C HIS A 490 -17.91 -14.82 13.62
N GLY A 491 -16.64 -15.26 13.59
CA GLY A 491 -16.05 -15.65 12.29
C GLY A 491 -14.70 -16.36 12.25
N ALA A 492 -14.12 -16.83 13.36
CA ALA A 492 -12.72 -17.30 13.35
C ALA A 492 -12.43 -18.68 13.97
N ARG A 493 -13.42 -19.57 14.19
CA ARG A 493 -13.11 -20.94 14.65
C ARG A 493 -12.28 -21.76 13.66
N GLY A 494 -12.52 -21.59 12.35
CA GLY A 494 -11.78 -22.33 11.30
C GLY A 494 -10.39 -21.75 10.97
N ARG A 495 -10.23 -20.42 11.03
CA ARG A 495 -8.99 -19.73 10.63
C ARG A 495 -7.85 -19.87 11.64
N PHE A 496 -8.13 -19.88 12.94
CA PHE A 496 -7.09 -20.18 13.93
C PHE A 496 -6.63 -21.64 13.85
N SER A 497 -7.56 -22.58 13.59
CA SER A 497 -7.19 -23.98 13.37
C SER A 497 -6.36 -24.21 12.10
N SER A 498 -6.60 -23.43 11.03
CA SER A 498 -5.80 -23.48 9.81
C SER A 498 -4.44 -22.81 9.99
N LEU A 499 -4.38 -21.69 10.71
CA LEU A 499 -3.12 -21.01 11.06
C LEU A 499 -2.24 -21.87 11.98
N ASP A 500 -2.82 -22.56 12.97
CA ASP A 500 -2.10 -23.53 13.80
C ASP A 500 -1.66 -24.77 13.01
N ALA A 501 -2.49 -25.25 12.09
CA ALA A 501 -2.15 -26.37 11.22
C ALA A 501 -0.98 -26.00 10.29
N ASP A 502 -0.99 -24.79 9.71
CA ASP A 502 0.08 -24.28 8.86
C ASP A 502 1.34 -23.96 9.65
N ARG A 503 1.23 -23.43 10.88
CA ARG A 503 2.38 -23.22 11.79
C ARG A 503 3.05 -24.55 12.13
N ARG A 504 2.26 -25.57 12.51
CA ARG A 504 2.77 -26.93 12.77
C ARG A 504 3.38 -27.56 11.52
N ARG A 505 2.86 -27.27 10.33
CA ARG A 505 3.39 -27.76 9.06
C ARG A 505 4.72 -27.09 8.70
N LYS A 506 4.84 -25.78 8.91
CA LYS A 506 6.09 -25.01 8.76
C LYS A 506 7.16 -25.45 9.76
N GLU A 507 6.82 -25.62 11.04
CA GLU A 507 7.74 -26.12 12.07
C GLU A 507 8.27 -27.53 11.72
N LYS A 508 7.38 -28.41 11.22
CA LYS A 508 7.77 -29.76 10.78
C LYS A 508 8.66 -29.74 9.55
N GLN A 509 8.44 -28.81 8.61
CA GLN A 509 9.31 -28.62 7.44
C GLN A 509 10.68 -28.03 7.81
N MET A 510 10.73 -27.07 8.74
CA MET A 510 12.01 -26.53 9.23
C MET A 510 12.84 -27.61 9.93
N ARG A 511 12.24 -28.38 10.85
CA ARG A 511 12.95 -29.48 11.52
C ARG A 511 13.44 -30.56 10.55
N ALA A 512 12.67 -30.84 9.50
CA ALA A 512 13.09 -31.78 8.45
C ALA A 512 14.28 -31.23 7.64
N SER A 513 14.25 -29.94 7.29
CA SER A 513 15.34 -29.26 6.57
C SER A 513 16.63 -29.20 7.40
N GLU A 514 16.51 -28.89 8.70
CA GLU A 514 17.63 -28.88 9.65
C GLU A 514 18.26 -30.26 9.81
N GLN A 515 17.44 -31.31 9.94
CA GLN A 515 17.93 -32.69 9.97
C GLN A 515 18.65 -33.08 8.67
N GLN A 516 18.15 -32.64 7.53
CA GLN A 516 18.73 -32.93 6.22
C GLN A 516 20.06 -32.19 6.01
N GLN A 517 20.18 -30.94 6.48
CA GLN A 517 21.44 -30.19 6.51
C GLN A 517 22.46 -30.82 7.46
N ALA A 518 22.03 -31.25 8.65
CA ALA A 518 22.91 -31.94 9.61
C ALA A 518 23.43 -33.28 9.06
N MET A 519 22.62 -34.02 8.29
CA MET A 519 23.04 -35.24 7.60
C MET A 519 24.10 -34.94 6.53
N ARG A 520 23.88 -33.92 5.69
CA ARG A 520 24.84 -33.49 4.66
C ARG A 520 26.17 -33.00 5.23
N LEU A 521 26.15 -32.38 6.41
CA LEU A 521 27.37 -31.94 7.11
C LEU A 521 28.16 -33.14 7.68
N ARG A 522 27.48 -34.23 8.05
CA ARG A 522 28.13 -35.48 8.50
C ARG A 522 28.78 -36.27 7.36
N GLU A 523 28.31 -36.14 6.12
CA GLU A 523 28.88 -36.84 4.96
C GLU A 523 30.15 -36.19 4.39
N LYS A 524 30.50 -34.96 4.80
CA LYS A 524 31.80 -34.35 4.48
C LYS A 524 32.88 -34.83 5.46
N VAL A 525 33.48 -35.98 5.15
CA VAL A 525 34.73 -36.42 5.79
C VAL A 525 35.92 -35.76 5.08
N THR A 526 36.59 -34.84 5.76
CA THR A 526 37.88 -34.27 5.34
C THR A 526 39.02 -35.16 5.81
N VAL A 527 39.70 -35.84 4.88
CA VAL A 527 40.99 -36.49 5.16
C VAL A 527 42.12 -35.45 5.05
N GLY A 528 42.89 -35.28 6.13
CA GLY A 528 44.06 -34.41 6.17
C GLY A 528 45.27 -35.01 5.44
N PRO A 529 46.26 -34.19 5.04
CA PRO A 529 47.43 -34.68 4.33
C PRO A 529 48.33 -35.52 5.26
N LEU A 530 48.73 -36.69 4.77
CA LEU A 530 49.76 -37.53 5.39
C LEU A 530 51.11 -36.82 5.24
N THR A 531 51.71 -36.45 6.38
CA THR A 531 53.12 -36.06 6.48
C THR A 531 53.99 -37.24 6.04
N ALA A 532 54.82 -37.03 5.01
CA ALA A 532 55.92 -37.90 4.63
C ALA A 532 57.21 -37.07 4.58
#